data_AF-A0A0D6KZC8-F1
#
_entry.id   AF-A0A0D6KZC8-F1
#
_cell.length_a   1.000
_cell.length_b   1.000
_cell.length_c   1.000
_cell.angle_alpha   90.00
_cell.angle_beta   90.00
_cell.angle_gamma   90.00
#
_symmetry.space_group_name_H-M   'P 1'
#
loop_
_entity.id
_entity.type
_entity.pdbx_description
1 polymer ?
#
loop_
_entity_poly.entity_id
_entity_poly.type
_entity_poly.pdbx_seq_one_letter_code
_entity_poly.pdbx_strand_id
1 'polypeptide(L)'
;MQICLGSWAWGIGHWAWGISHFPLIYLIYLIIQGLKFMSFSSQDWSFPYCPNEADWLINWSALEAKFDWLRSLANCPQNPRYHAEGDVLIHTKLVCEALVALPQWRVLPSKEQSILFAAALLHDVAKPAATEIAEDGAISSKGHVVQGAKMAQQILWDLQVPFKEREAIASLVKYGSLPLWFWDKSNPERAVIKASQIIRCDMLAILAEADVRGRYCNDQAQLLERINFFREFCQENSCFEQPRQFPSAHSRFIYFQKENGNPNYEAYDDTRFQVIMMSGLPGSGKDTWIKENLPDWQVISLDKLRQQMGIDPEDDQGVVANAAKALAKEYMRNGQSFVWNATNLSRQLRGMLIRMFANYQGRIRIVYLETSWEELLQRNCDRTAKVPEKVLYRLKNRLDVPDITEAQAVDWIV
;
A
#
# COMPACT_ATOMS: atom_id res chain seq x y z
N MET A 1 -25.01 76.97 19.92
CA MET A 1 -26.41 77.43 19.87
C MET A 1 -27.29 76.20 19.70
N GLN A 2 -28.08 75.88 20.73
CA GLN A 2 -29.13 74.83 20.89
C GLN A 2 -28.73 73.36 20.62
N ILE A 3 -28.54 72.47 21.61
CA ILE A 3 -29.32 71.98 22.79
C ILE A 3 -30.40 70.93 22.42
N CYS A 4 -30.21 69.70 22.94
CA CYS A 4 -31.14 68.90 23.80
C CYS A 4 -30.58 67.46 23.91
N LEU A 5 -29.97 67.01 25.02
CA LEU A 5 -30.47 66.65 26.37
C LEU A 5 -31.01 65.22 26.50
N GLY A 6 -30.43 64.49 27.46
CA GLY A 6 -30.87 63.19 27.95
C GLY A 6 -29.86 62.53 28.91
N SER A 7 -29.72 63.05 30.13
CA SER A 7 -29.00 62.43 31.27
C SER A 7 -29.86 61.37 31.98
N TRP A 8 -29.24 60.46 32.74
CA TRP A 8 -29.55 59.96 34.13
C TRP A 8 -28.57 58.78 34.38
N ALA A 9 -27.50 58.88 35.17
CA ALA A 9 -27.34 58.95 36.64
C ALA A 9 -26.93 57.59 37.29
N TRP A 10 -25.67 57.57 37.75
CA TRP A 10 -25.09 56.96 38.97
C TRP A 10 -25.42 55.53 39.43
N GLY A 11 -24.35 54.75 39.63
CA GLY A 11 -24.29 53.62 40.54
C GLY A 11 -22.85 53.20 40.82
N ILE A 12 -22.21 53.81 41.81
CA ILE A 12 -20.93 53.35 42.38
C ILE A 12 -21.26 52.33 43.48
N GLY A 13 -20.70 51.12 43.37
CA GLY A 13 -20.64 50.12 44.42
C GLY A 13 -19.20 49.60 44.54
N HIS A 14 -18.57 49.89 45.69
CA HIS A 14 -17.21 49.52 46.08
C HIS A 14 -17.12 48.07 46.63
N TRP A 15 -15.87 47.59 46.78
CA TRP A 15 -15.36 46.43 47.56
C TRP A 15 -15.43 45.07 46.83
N ALA A 16 -14.40 44.22 46.75
CA ALA A 16 -13.08 44.14 47.35
C ALA A 16 -12.20 43.13 46.58
N TRP A 17 -10.89 43.40 46.55
CA TRP A 17 -9.72 42.51 46.61
C TRP A 17 -9.79 41.05 46.10
N GLY A 18 -8.80 40.69 45.27
CA GLY A 18 -8.38 39.28 45.12
C GLY A 18 -7.42 39.03 43.97
N ILE A 19 -6.14 39.29 44.18
CA ILE A 19 -5.05 38.80 43.31
C ILE A 19 -5.02 37.27 43.40
N SER A 20 -5.19 36.56 42.29
CA SER A 20 -4.79 35.16 42.15
C SER A 20 -4.12 34.93 40.80
N HIS A 21 -2.78 34.86 40.87
CA HIS A 21 -1.89 34.00 40.11
C HIS A 21 -2.52 33.32 38.87
N PHE A 22 -2.35 33.93 37.70
CA PHE A 22 -2.44 33.23 36.43
C PHE A 22 -1.15 32.42 36.25
N PRO A 23 -1.18 31.07 36.24
CA PRO A 23 0.03 30.31 36.12
C PRO A 23 0.47 30.23 34.65
N LEU A 24 1.78 30.28 34.47
CA LEU A 24 2.64 30.00 33.31
C LEU A 24 2.30 28.72 32.49
N ILE A 25 1.19 28.04 32.79
CA ILE A 25 0.81 26.73 32.26
C ILE A 25 0.17 26.86 30.87
N TYR A 26 -0.50 27.97 30.54
CA TYR A 26 -1.14 28.12 29.22
C TYR A 26 -0.14 28.44 28.08
N LEU A 27 0.97 29.10 28.39
CA LEU A 27 2.03 29.37 27.42
C LEU A 27 2.91 28.13 27.19
N ILE A 28 3.07 27.27 28.20
CA ILE A 28 3.73 25.97 28.06
C ILE A 28 2.82 24.96 27.34
N TYR A 29 1.49 25.03 27.50
CA TYR A 29 0.56 24.15 26.77
C TYR A 29 0.54 24.43 25.25
N LEU A 30 0.66 25.69 24.84
CA LEU A 30 0.77 26.07 23.42
C LEU A 30 2.15 25.79 22.83
N ILE A 31 3.22 25.77 23.64
CA ILE A 31 4.56 25.36 23.19
C ILE A 31 4.67 23.83 23.14
N ILE A 32 3.97 23.07 24.00
CA ILE A 32 3.96 21.60 23.98
C ILE A 32 3.03 21.02 22.89
N GLN A 33 1.95 21.71 22.51
CA GLN A 33 1.10 21.33 21.36
C GLN A 33 1.67 21.80 20.01
N GLY A 34 2.64 22.72 20.01
CA GLY A 34 3.33 23.23 18.82
C GLY A 34 4.65 22.54 18.46
N LEU A 35 5.14 21.58 19.26
CA LEU A 35 6.48 20.99 19.10
C LEU A 35 6.52 19.47 18.87
N LYS A 36 5.40 18.83 18.50
CA LYS A 36 5.39 17.43 18.04
C LYS A 36 4.55 17.16 16.77
N PHE A 37 4.41 18.16 15.92
CA PHE A 37 4.61 17.90 14.49
C PHE A 37 6.06 18.28 14.17
N MET A 38 7.00 17.52 14.74
CA MET A 38 8.16 17.19 13.93
C MET A 38 7.57 16.47 12.72
N SER A 39 7.41 17.23 11.65
CA SER A 39 7.65 16.71 10.32
C SER A 39 8.86 15.79 10.46
N PHE A 40 8.61 14.49 10.53
CA PHE A 40 9.61 13.55 10.06
C PHE A 40 9.82 14.00 8.63
N SER A 41 10.94 14.68 8.37
CA SER A 41 11.43 14.87 7.03
C SER A 41 11.32 13.50 6.38
N SER A 42 10.54 13.37 5.31
CA SER A 42 10.62 12.19 4.47
C SER A 42 12.10 12.04 4.16
N GLN A 43 12.75 11.05 4.77
CA GLN A 43 14.17 10.81 4.58
C GLN A 43 14.41 10.79 3.07
N ASP A 44 15.44 11.51 2.63
CA ASP A 44 15.90 11.57 1.25
C ASP A 44 16.41 10.18 0.82
N TRP A 45 15.46 9.27 0.62
CA TRP A 45 15.76 7.94 0.13
C TRP A 45 16.01 8.02 -1.37
N SER A 46 17.13 7.45 -1.80
CA SER A 46 17.48 7.26 -3.20
C SER A 46 17.75 5.79 -3.46
N PHE A 47 17.28 5.30 -4.60
CA PHE A 47 17.65 3.95 -5.04
C PHE A 47 19.13 3.94 -5.44
N PRO A 48 19.90 2.89 -5.14
CA PRO A 48 21.31 2.83 -5.50
C PRO A 48 21.53 3.02 -7.01
N TYR A 49 22.48 3.90 -7.36
CA TYR A 49 22.85 4.22 -8.73
C TYR A 49 21.72 4.84 -9.58
N CYS A 50 20.69 5.43 -8.95
CA CYS A 50 19.73 6.26 -9.68
C CYS A 50 20.44 7.49 -10.28
N PRO A 51 20.33 7.73 -11.60
CA PRO A 51 20.86 8.94 -12.23
C PRO A 51 20.21 10.20 -11.65
N ASN A 52 20.91 11.32 -11.71
CA ASN A 52 20.43 12.59 -11.17
C ASN A 52 20.89 13.76 -12.03
N GLU A 53 20.54 14.98 -11.63
CA GLU A 53 20.85 16.20 -12.38
C GLU A 53 22.35 16.45 -12.63
N ALA A 54 23.23 15.89 -11.80
CA ALA A 54 24.67 16.00 -12.01
C ALA A 54 25.17 15.06 -13.12
N ASP A 55 24.52 13.90 -13.29
CA ASP A 55 24.84 12.92 -14.31
C ASP A 55 23.63 12.05 -14.64
N TRP A 56 23.09 12.23 -15.85
CA TRP A 56 21.96 11.47 -16.37
C TRP A 56 22.37 10.12 -16.98
N LEU A 57 23.63 9.70 -16.84
CA LEU A 57 24.09 8.40 -17.35
C LEU A 57 23.80 7.27 -16.36
N ILE A 58 23.36 6.12 -16.89
CA ILE A 58 23.16 4.90 -16.09
C ILE A 58 24.45 4.10 -16.04
N ASN A 59 24.97 3.86 -14.83
CA ASN A 59 26.13 2.98 -14.63
C ASN A 59 25.71 1.50 -14.61
N TRP A 60 25.51 0.94 -15.81
CA TRP A 60 25.10 -0.45 -15.98
C TRP A 60 26.06 -1.46 -15.34
N SER A 61 27.37 -1.23 -15.46
CA SER A 61 28.37 -2.13 -14.86
C SER A 61 28.25 -2.18 -13.34
N ALA A 62 27.99 -1.06 -12.67
CA ALA A 62 27.81 -1.02 -11.22
C ALA A 62 26.48 -1.66 -10.78
N LEU A 63 25.40 -1.42 -11.53
CA LEU A 63 24.09 -2.04 -11.29
C LEU A 63 24.16 -3.56 -11.43
N GLU A 64 24.70 -4.05 -12.55
CA GLU A 64 24.86 -5.49 -12.80
C GLU A 64 25.81 -6.13 -11.80
N ALA A 65 26.88 -5.44 -11.36
CA ALA A 65 27.75 -5.96 -10.31
C ALA A 65 27.04 -6.09 -8.96
N LYS A 66 26.15 -5.15 -8.62
CA LYS A 66 25.46 -5.10 -7.33
C LYS A 66 24.25 -6.04 -7.26
N PHE A 67 23.54 -6.24 -8.35
CA PHE A 67 22.21 -6.86 -8.33
C PHE A 67 22.14 -8.14 -9.16
N ASP A 68 22.22 -9.28 -8.47
CA ASP A 68 22.13 -10.61 -9.08
C ASP A 68 20.81 -10.84 -9.82
N TRP A 69 19.70 -10.31 -9.28
CA TRP A 69 18.39 -10.38 -9.91
C TRP A 69 18.35 -9.63 -11.25
N LEU A 70 19.13 -8.56 -11.43
CA LEU A 70 19.21 -7.85 -12.71
C LEU A 70 19.97 -8.69 -13.74
N ARG A 71 21.10 -9.30 -13.34
CA ARG A 71 21.87 -10.19 -14.20
C ARG A 71 21.05 -11.42 -14.63
N SER A 72 20.14 -11.91 -13.79
CA SER A 72 19.28 -13.05 -14.11
C SER A 72 18.28 -12.81 -15.26
N LEU A 73 18.10 -11.55 -15.68
CA LEU A 73 17.24 -11.22 -16.83
C LEU A 73 17.92 -11.52 -18.17
N ALA A 74 19.25 -11.65 -18.18
CA ALA A 74 20.02 -11.93 -19.39
C ALA A 74 19.61 -13.27 -20.01
N ASN A 75 19.58 -13.33 -21.34
CA ASN A 75 19.21 -14.52 -22.10
C ASN A 75 17.77 -15.03 -21.89
N CYS A 76 16.93 -14.36 -21.09
CA CYS A 76 15.50 -14.70 -21.02
C CYS A 76 14.83 -14.24 -22.33
N PRO A 77 14.39 -15.17 -23.20
CA PRO A 77 13.92 -14.79 -24.51
C PRO A 77 12.55 -14.11 -24.42
N GLN A 78 12.29 -13.22 -25.37
CA GLN A 78 11.01 -12.54 -25.51
C GLN A 78 10.43 -12.80 -26.90
N ASN A 79 9.13 -12.57 -27.05
CA ASN A 79 8.47 -12.72 -28.34
C ASN A 79 8.96 -11.63 -29.33
N PRO A 80 9.63 -11.99 -30.44
CA PRO A 80 10.23 -11.01 -31.36
C PRO A 80 9.22 -10.07 -32.04
N ARG A 81 7.94 -10.44 -32.07
CA ARG A 81 6.87 -9.56 -32.57
C ARG A 81 6.68 -8.33 -31.70
N TYR A 82 6.77 -8.52 -30.38
CA TYR A 82 6.53 -7.48 -29.40
C TYR A 82 7.84 -6.91 -28.85
N HIS A 83 8.94 -7.68 -28.92
CA HIS A 83 10.24 -7.33 -28.36
C HIS A 83 11.35 -7.70 -29.35
N ALA A 84 11.44 -6.98 -30.47
CA ALA A 84 12.48 -7.24 -31.48
C ALA A 84 13.89 -6.86 -30.98
N GLU A 85 14.00 -6.13 -29.87
CA GLU A 85 15.27 -5.78 -29.21
C GLU A 85 16.00 -6.99 -28.60
N GLY A 86 15.29 -8.09 -28.34
CA GLY A 86 15.87 -9.33 -27.81
C GLY A 86 15.43 -9.66 -26.40
N ASP A 87 16.39 -9.96 -25.52
CA ASP A 87 16.10 -10.52 -24.19
C ASP A 87 15.59 -9.48 -23.18
N VAL A 88 15.13 -9.99 -22.03
CA VAL A 88 14.53 -9.16 -20.96
C VAL A 88 15.52 -8.15 -20.38
N LEU A 89 16.82 -8.45 -20.29
CA LEU A 89 17.81 -7.50 -19.78
C LEU A 89 18.03 -6.36 -20.77
N ILE A 90 18.13 -6.66 -22.07
CA ILE A 90 18.26 -5.65 -23.12
C ILE A 90 17.06 -4.70 -23.07
N HIS A 91 15.84 -5.24 -23.01
CA HIS A 91 14.63 -4.45 -22.88
C HIS A 91 14.65 -3.59 -21.61
N THR A 92 14.94 -4.18 -20.44
CA THR A 92 15.02 -3.45 -19.16
C THR A 92 16.00 -2.27 -19.22
N LYS A 93 17.14 -2.44 -19.89
CA LYS A 93 18.11 -1.36 -20.12
C LYS A 93 17.52 -0.23 -20.95
N LEU A 94 16.93 -0.57 -22.10
CA LEU A 94 16.28 0.41 -22.99
C LEU A 94 15.14 1.17 -22.29
N VAL A 95 14.35 0.49 -21.45
CA VAL A 95 13.29 1.12 -20.65
C VAL A 95 13.86 2.14 -19.66
N CYS A 96 14.96 1.82 -18.96
CA CYS A 96 15.57 2.75 -18.03
C CYS A 96 16.20 3.96 -18.75
N GLU A 97 16.87 3.74 -19.89
CA GLU A 97 17.42 4.83 -20.71
C GLU A 97 16.29 5.75 -21.23
N ALA A 98 15.19 5.15 -21.70
CA ALA A 98 14.00 5.90 -22.11
C ALA A 98 13.42 6.70 -20.95
N LEU A 99 13.29 6.11 -19.76
CA LEU A 99 12.82 6.77 -18.55
C LEU A 99 13.66 8.01 -18.22
N VAL A 100 14.99 7.87 -18.21
CA VAL A 100 15.91 8.97 -17.89
C VAL A 100 15.88 10.07 -18.96
N ALA A 101 15.53 9.74 -20.20
CA ALA A 101 15.32 10.72 -21.27
C ALA A 101 13.98 11.48 -21.17
N LEU A 102 13.00 11.00 -20.40
CA LEU A 102 11.70 11.65 -20.27
C LEU A 102 11.81 12.97 -19.48
N PRO A 103 11.40 14.12 -20.04
CA PRO A 103 11.37 15.39 -19.31
C PRO A 103 10.50 15.32 -18.06
N GLN A 104 9.39 14.57 -18.11
CA GLN A 104 8.47 14.42 -16.97
C GLN A 104 9.13 13.70 -15.80
N TRP A 105 10.04 12.75 -16.05
CA TRP A 105 10.79 12.08 -14.98
C TRP A 105 11.86 13.01 -14.39
N ARG A 106 12.59 13.77 -15.23
CA ARG A 106 13.65 14.69 -14.77
C ARG A 106 13.18 15.82 -13.87
N VAL A 107 11.91 16.23 -13.97
CA VAL A 107 11.33 17.27 -13.11
C VAL A 107 10.68 16.72 -11.83
N LEU A 108 10.60 15.40 -11.66
CA LEU A 108 10.13 14.81 -10.42
C LEU A 108 11.13 15.06 -9.28
N PRO A 109 10.67 15.10 -8.01
CA PRO A 109 11.59 15.08 -6.89
C PRO A 109 12.43 13.80 -6.89
N SER A 110 13.64 13.87 -6.32
CA SER A 110 14.66 12.81 -6.34
C SER A 110 14.16 11.45 -5.84
N LYS A 111 13.26 11.46 -4.86
CA LYS A 111 12.64 10.25 -4.30
C LYS A 111 11.71 9.58 -5.30
N GLU A 112 10.82 10.32 -5.95
CA GLU A 112 9.93 9.80 -7.00
C GLU A 112 10.72 9.33 -8.23
N GLN A 113 11.83 10.02 -8.57
CA GLN A 113 12.78 9.56 -9.59
C GLN A 113 13.33 8.18 -9.24
N SER A 114 13.80 8.01 -8.01
CA SER A 114 14.31 6.75 -7.48
C SER A 114 13.28 5.62 -7.46
N ILE A 115 12.03 5.92 -7.07
CA ILE A 115 10.93 4.96 -7.09
C ILE A 115 10.67 4.47 -8.52
N LEU A 116 10.58 5.37 -9.50
CA LEU A 116 10.35 5.00 -10.89
C LEU A 116 11.53 4.26 -11.51
N PHE A 117 12.76 4.66 -11.19
CA PHE A 117 13.96 4.00 -11.67
C PHE A 117 14.05 2.55 -11.15
N ALA A 118 13.79 2.35 -9.85
CA ALA A 118 13.72 1.01 -9.26
C ALA A 118 12.59 0.17 -9.88
N ALA A 119 11.41 0.77 -10.12
CA ALA A 119 10.31 0.09 -10.78
C ALA A 119 10.64 -0.32 -12.22
N ALA A 120 11.31 0.54 -12.99
CA ALA A 120 11.78 0.22 -14.34
C ALA A 120 12.78 -0.95 -14.35
N LEU A 121 13.71 -1.00 -13.40
CA LEU A 121 14.64 -2.14 -13.26
C LEU A 121 13.92 -3.46 -12.90
N LEU A 122 12.80 -3.38 -12.17
CA LEU A 122 12.10 -4.54 -11.61
C LEU A 122 10.83 -4.95 -12.37
N HIS A 123 10.36 -4.16 -13.35
CA HIS A 123 9.03 -4.34 -13.96
C HIS A 123 8.82 -5.74 -14.55
N ASP A 124 9.89 -6.33 -15.07
CA ASP A 124 9.90 -7.66 -15.68
C ASP A 124 10.74 -8.69 -14.90
N VAL A 125 11.04 -8.44 -13.62
CA VAL A 125 11.95 -9.27 -12.82
C VAL A 125 11.55 -10.75 -12.72
N ALA A 126 10.26 -11.04 -12.90
CA ALA A 126 9.73 -12.40 -12.85
C ALA A 126 9.69 -13.13 -14.20
N LYS A 127 9.98 -12.47 -15.34
CA LYS A 127 9.95 -13.13 -16.66
C LYS A 127 10.82 -14.38 -16.71
N PRO A 128 12.07 -14.42 -16.18
CA PRO A 128 12.88 -15.65 -16.23
C PRO A 128 12.20 -16.87 -15.59
N ALA A 129 11.40 -16.69 -14.54
CA ALA A 129 10.70 -17.76 -13.85
C ALA A 129 9.30 -18.05 -14.40
N ALA A 130 8.76 -17.18 -15.25
CA ALA A 130 7.39 -17.25 -15.78
C ALA A 130 7.33 -17.48 -17.31
N THR A 131 8.47 -17.39 -18.01
CA THR A 131 8.54 -17.56 -19.46
C THR A 131 8.47 -19.04 -19.83
N GLU A 132 7.50 -19.36 -20.69
CA GLU A 132 7.31 -20.66 -21.31
C GLU A 132 7.43 -20.53 -22.83
N ILE A 133 8.00 -21.54 -23.47
CA ILE A 133 8.11 -21.66 -24.92
C ILE A 133 7.28 -22.86 -25.34
N ALA A 134 6.23 -22.62 -26.12
CA ALA A 134 5.36 -23.66 -26.65
C ALA A 134 6.04 -24.45 -27.78
N GLU A 135 5.46 -25.60 -28.16
CA GLU A 135 5.99 -26.47 -29.22
C GLU A 135 6.12 -25.78 -30.58
N ASP A 136 5.24 -24.82 -30.87
CA ASP A 136 5.24 -23.99 -32.08
C ASP A 136 6.25 -22.82 -32.03
N GLY A 137 7.01 -22.71 -30.93
CA GLY A 137 7.97 -21.63 -30.69
C GLY A 137 7.35 -20.36 -30.11
N ALA A 138 6.05 -20.32 -29.79
CA ALA A 138 5.43 -19.16 -29.17
C ALA A 138 5.95 -18.94 -27.74
N ILE A 139 6.49 -17.76 -27.50
CA ILE A 139 7.02 -17.35 -26.18
C ILE A 139 5.94 -16.56 -25.45
N SER A 140 5.67 -16.94 -24.19
CA SER A 140 4.78 -16.19 -23.31
C SER A 140 5.28 -16.18 -21.87
N SER A 141 5.09 -15.07 -21.17
CA SER A 141 5.45 -14.93 -19.74
C SER A 141 4.19 -14.72 -18.90
N LYS A 142 3.21 -15.63 -19.01
CA LYS A 142 1.91 -15.44 -18.33
C LYS A 142 2.10 -15.42 -16.81
N GLY A 143 1.42 -14.50 -16.13
CA GLY A 143 1.48 -14.37 -14.66
C GLY A 143 2.70 -13.61 -14.11
N HIS A 144 3.68 -13.22 -14.96
CA HIS A 144 4.89 -12.52 -14.52
C HIS A 144 4.59 -11.24 -13.74
N VAL A 145 3.51 -10.50 -14.05
CA VAL A 145 3.18 -9.25 -13.34
C VAL A 145 2.89 -9.49 -11.85
N VAL A 146 2.07 -10.49 -11.54
CA VAL A 146 1.69 -10.80 -10.15
C VAL A 146 2.87 -11.40 -9.39
N GLN A 147 3.63 -12.27 -10.04
CA GLN A 147 4.85 -12.84 -9.47
C GLN A 147 5.94 -11.77 -9.28
N GLY A 148 6.10 -10.87 -10.26
CA GLY A 148 7.07 -9.78 -10.29
C GLY A 148 6.83 -8.77 -9.19
N ALA A 149 5.58 -8.39 -8.92
CA ALA A 149 5.25 -7.53 -7.80
C ALA A 149 5.67 -8.14 -6.44
N LYS A 150 5.49 -9.46 -6.27
CA LYS A 150 5.91 -10.17 -5.06
C LYS A 150 7.44 -10.28 -4.97
N MET A 151 8.10 -10.61 -6.08
CA MET A 151 9.57 -10.65 -6.15
C MET A 151 10.17 -9.28 -5.86
N ALA A 152 9.63 -8.21 -6.45
CA ALA A 152 10.04 -6.85 -6.20
C ALA A 152 9.91 -6.49 -4.71
N GLN A 153 8.76 -6.77 -4.08
CA GLN A 153 8.58 -6.54 -2.65
C GLN A 153 9.64 -7.27 -1.81
N GLN A 154 9.95 -8.54 -2.12
CA GLN A 154 10.95 -9.32 -1.39
C GLN A 154 12.36 -8.77 -1.56
N ILE A 155 12.78 -8.52 -2.81
CA ILE A 155 14.08 -7.93 -3.14
C ILE A 155 14.26 -6.62 -2.38
N LEU A 156 13.26 -5.73 -2.43
CA LEU A 156 13.32 -4.42 -1.82
C LEU A 156 13.29 -4.47 -0.28
N TRP A 157 12.58 -5.45 0.31
CA TRP A 157 12.63 -5.68 1.75
C TRP A 157 14.03 -6.13 2.18
N ASP A 158 14.65 -7.06 1.44
CA ASP A 158 16.01 -7.55 1.74
C ASP A 158 17.07 -6.44 1.53
N LEU A 159 16.79 -5.49 0.63
CA LEU A 159 17.57 -4.25 0.45
C LEU A 159 17.28 -3.16 1.50
N GLN A 160 16.41 -3.43 2.47
CA GLN A 160 15.98 -2.48 3.51
C GLN A 160 15.43 -1.16 2.94
N VAL A 161 14.77 -1.22 1.79
CA VAL A 161 14.06 -0.07 1.24
C VAL A 161 12.91 0.30 2.18
N PRO A 162 12.75 1.59 2.54
CA PRO A 162 11.71 1.99 3.47
C PRO A 162 10.32 1.59 2.96
N PHE A 163 9.42 1.28 3.89
CA PHE A 163 8.14 0.62 3.61
C PHE A 163 7.32 1.32 2.50
N LYS A 164 7.19 2.65 2.55
CA LYS A 164 6.34 3.40 1.61
C LYS A 164 6.89 3.31 0.19
N GLU A 165 8.19 3.49 0.03
CA GLU A 165 8.92 3.43 -1.23
C GLU A 165 8.87 2.01 -1.79
N ARG A 166 9.08 0.99 -0.94
CA ARG A 166 8.97 -0.43 -1.31
C ARG A 166 7.60 -0.76 -1.88
N GLU A 167 6.53 -0.43 -1.16
CA GLU A 167 5.16 -0.75 -1.59
C GLU A 167 4.75 0.07 -2.83
N ALA A 168 5.27 1.30 -2.99
CA ALA A 168 5.09 2.08 -4.21
C ALA A 168 5.75 1.41 -5.43
N ILE A 169 6.99 0.95 -5.30
CA ILE A 169 7.70 0.23 -6.38
C ILE A 169 6.98 -1.07 -6.72
N ALA A 170 6.62 -1.89 -5.71
CA ALA A 170 5.88 -3.13 -5.94
C ALA A 170 4.52 -2.89 -6.63
N SER A 171 3.86 -1.79 -6.30
CA SER A 171 2.61 -1.37 -6.94
C SER A 171 2.82 -0.91 -8.39
N LEU A 172 3.90 -0.18 -8.68
CA LEU A 172 4.27 0.19 -10.05
C LEU A 172 4.55 -1.05 -10.91
N VAL A 173 5.26 -2.06 -10.39
CA VAL A 173 5.47 -3.33 -11.09
C VAL A 173 4.14 -4.03 -11.35
N LYS A 174 3.25 -4.08 -10.36
CA LYS A 174 1.95 -4.75 -10.45
C LYS A 174 0.98 -4.07 -11.43
N TYR A 175 0.96 -2.75 -11.45
CA TYR A 175 -0.02 -1.94 -12.20
C TYR A 175 0.59 -1.27 -13.44
N GLY A 176 1.88 -1.45 -13.72
CA GLY A 176 2.62 -0.72 -14.76
C GLY A 176 2.06 -0.90 -16.17
N SER A 177 1.38 -2.01 -16.44
CA SER A 177 0.69 -2.26 -17.72
C SER A 177 -0.74 -1.71 -17.77
N LEU A 178 -1.29 -1.20 -16.66
CA LEU A 178 -2.64 -0.63 -16.63
C LEU A 178 -2.85 0.49 -17.67
N PRO A 179 -1.91 1.45 -17.87
CA PRO A 179 -2.07 2.48 -18.89
C PRO A 179 -2.26 1.95 -20.30
N LEU A 180 -1.75 0.77 -20.61
CA LEU A 180 -1.88 0.13 -21.92
C LEU A 180 -3.22 -0.59 -22.09
N TRP A 181 -3.80 -1.08 -21.00
CA TRP A 181 -4.92 -2.05 -21.03
C TRP A 181 -6.14 -1.63 -20.21
N PHE A 182 -6.20 -0.38 -19.74
CA PHE A 182 -7.30 0.09 -18.88
C PHE A 182 -8.65 0.04 -19.60
N TRP A 183 -8.69 0.33 -20.90
CA TRP A 183 -9.90 0.30 -21.72
C TRP A 183 -10.47 -1.11 -21.89
N ASP A 184 -9.61 -2.12 -21.80
CA ASP A 184 -9.99 -3.53 -21.93
C ASP A 184 -10.52 -4.12 -20.61
N LYS A 185 -10.58 -3.32 -19.53
CA LYS A 185 -11.20 -3.72 -18.26
C LYS A 185 -12.73 -3.64 -18.38
N SER A 186 -13.43 -4.53 -17.66
CA SER A 186 -14.90 -4.50 -17.59
C SER A 186 -15.46 -3.18 -17.05
N ASN A 187 -14.72 -2.55 -16.12
CA ASN A 187 -15.01 -1.22 -15.60
C ASN A 187 -13.71 -0.40 -15.55
N PRO A 188 -13.39 0.35 -16.62
CA PRO A 188 -12.18 1.18 -16.69
C PRO A 188 -12.13 2.26 -15.60
N GLU A 189 -13.26 2.91 -15.31
CA GLU A 189 -13.39 3.95 -14.27
C GLU A 189 -12.94 3.42 -12.91
N ARG A 190 -13.51 2.28 -12.51
CA ARG A 190 -13.16 1.60 -11.26
C ARG A 190 -11.71 1.14 -11.24
N ALA A 191 -11.15 0.71 -12.37
CA ALA A 191 -9.76 0.27 -12.45
C ALA A 191 -8.78 1.41 -12.19
N VAL A 192 -8.99 2.59 -12.81
CA VAL A 192 -8.11 3.75 -12.60
C VAL A 192 -8.32 4.39 -11.23
N ILE A 193 -9.57 4.47 -10.74
CA ILE A 193 -9.87 4.95 -9.40
C ILE A 193 -9.20 4.05 -8.36
N LYS A 194 -9.30 2.72 -8.52
CA LYS A 194 -8.62 1.77 -7.62
C LYS A 194 -7.11 1.95 -7.63
N ALA A 195 -6.50 2.07 -8.81
CA ALA A 195 -5.06 2.28 -8.92
C ALA A 195 -4.64 3.57 -8.19
N SER A 196 -5.38 4.68 -8.38
CA SER A 196 -5.09 5.96 -7.73
C SER A 196 -5.06 5.90 -6.19
N GLN A 197 -5.80 4.96 -5.58
CA GLN A 197 -5.80 4.77 -4.12
C GLN A 197 -4.54 4.07 -3.60
N ILE A 198 -3.72 3.50 -4.48
CA ILE A 198 -2.57 2.66 -4.14
C ILE A 198 -1.28 3.31 -4.67
N ILE A 199 -1.32 3.81 -5.91
CA ILE A 199 -0.19 4.42 -6.58
C ILE A 199 -0.65 5.57 -7.47
N ARG A 200 0.19 6.59 -7.58
CA ARG A 200 0.02 7.75 -8.45
C ARG A 200 -0.10 7.32 -9.92
N CYS A 201 -1.17 7.76 -10.59
CA CYS A 201 -1.43 7.37 -11.98
C CYS A 201 -0.51 8.09 -12.97
N ASP A 202 -0.02 9.29 -12.65
CA ASP A 202 1.01 9.98 -13.43
C ASP A 202 2.33 9.17 -13.46
N MET A 203 2.72 8.59 -12.33
CA MET A 203 3.88 7.69 -12.26
C MET A 203 3.68 6.41 -13.08
N LEU A 204 2.47 5.82 -13.06
CA LEU A 204 2.13 4.68 -13.93
C LEU A 204 2.26 5.06 -15.41
N ALA A 205 1.78 6.24 -15.80
CA ALA A 205 1.87 6.70 -17.18
C ALA A 205 3.32 6.94 -17.62
N ILE A 206 4.18 7.48 -16.74
CA ILE A 206 5.61 7.66 -17.02
C ILE A 206 6.30 6.30 -17.21
N LEU A 207 6.05 5.35 -16.30
CA LEU A 207 6.64 4.00 -16.40
C LEU A 207 6.18 3.27 -17.68
N ALA A 208 4.89 3.32 -17.99
CA ALA A 208 4.36 2.70 -19.21
C ALA A 208 4.92 3.35 -20.48
N GLU A 209 5.11 4.68 -20.48
CA GLU A 209 5.73 5.37 -21.62
C GLU A 209 7.19 4.95 -21.80
N ALA A 210 7.95 4.85 -20.70
CA ALA A 210 9.32 4.35 -20.75
C ALA A 210 9.38 2.90 -21.26
N ASP A 211 8.48 2.01 -20.81
CA ASP A 211 8.35 0.62 -21.29
C ASP A 211 8.14 0.58 -22.82
N VAL A 212 7.15 1.32 -23.31
CA VAL A 212 6.82 1.36 -24.75
C VAL A 212 7.96 1.97 -25.57
N ARG A 213 8.62 3.02 -25.08
CA ARG A 213 9.77 3.64 -25.77
C ARG A 213 11.01 2.74 -25.79
N GLY A 214 11.19 1.90 -24.79
CA GLY A 214 12.26 0.91 -24.69
C GLY A 214 12.02 -0.38 -25.48
N ARG A 215 11.02 -0.41 -26.36
CA ARG A 215 10.57 -1.58 -27.12
C ARG A 215 10.71 -1.37 -28.62
N TYR A 216 11.18 -2.39 -29.34
CA TYR A 216 11.16 -2.41 -30.81
C TYR A 216 9.98 -3.24 -31.31
N CYS A 217 8.89 -2.56 -31.71
CA CYS A 217 7.65 -3.17 -32.15
C CYS A 217 6.92 -2.29 -33.19
N ASN A 218 6.06 -2.91 -34.02
CA ASN A 218 5.33 -2.21 -35.09
C ASN A 218 4.15 -1.37 -34.59
N ASP A 219 3.65 -1.64 -33.39
CA ASP A 219 2.48 -1.02 -32.77
C ASP A 219 2.84 0.06 -31.72
N GLN A 220 4.12 0.47 -31.65
CA GLN A 220 4.60 1.43 -30.64
C GLN A 220 3.78 2.72 -30.59
N ALA A 221 3.45 3.31 -31.75
CA ALA A 221 2.67 4.54 -31.83
C ALA A 221 1.26 4.39 -31.23
N GLN A 222 0.60 3.25 -31.48
CA GLN A 222 -0.71 2.94 -30.92
C GLN A 222 -0.65 2.76 -29.39
N LEU A 223 0.41 2.12 -28.89
CA LEU A 223 0.61 1.95 -27.45
C LEU A 223 0.82 3.31 -26.74
N LEU A 224 1.59 4.22 -27.34
CA LEU A 224 1.75 5.58 -26.82
C LEU A 224 0.44 6.36 -26.82
N GLU A 225 -0.39 6.22 -27.85
CA GLU A 225 -1.72 6.82 -27.91
C GLU A 225 -2.64 6.30 -26.79
N ARG A 226 -2.63 4.99 -26.53
CA ARG A 226 -3.36 4.40 -25.39
C ARG A 226 -2.95 5.00 -24.04
N ILE A 227 -1.66 5.28 -23.84
CA ILE A 227 -1.17 5.94 -22.63
C ILE A 227 -1.70 7.38 -22.54
N ASN A 228 -1.82 8.10 -23.64
CA ASN A 228 -2.43 9.43 -23.64
C ASN A 228 -3.91 9.38 -23.26
N PHE A 229 -4.68 8.42 -23.79
CA PHE A 229 -6.06 8.20 -23.34
C PHE A 229 -6.13 7.86 -21.85
N PHE A 230 -5.19 7.07 -21.32
CA PHE A 230 -5.14 6.80 -19.89
C PHE A 230 -4.94 8.08 -19.06
N ARG A 231 -4.06 8.99 -19.51
CA ARG A 231 -3.82 10.28 -18.84
C ARG A 231 -5.10 11.11 -18.78
N GLU A 232 -5.74 11.30 -19.93
CA GLU A 232 -6.99 12.06 -20.05
C GLU A 232 -8.09 11.44 -19.18
N PHE A 233 -8.26 10.12 -19.28
CA PHE A 233 -9.28 9.40 -18.52
C PHE A 233 -9.06 9.47 -16.99
N CYS A 234 -7.80 9.41 -16.53
CA CYS A 234 -7.48 9.65 -15.13
C CYS A 234 -7.74 11.09 -14.68
N GLN A 235 -7.51 12.08 -15.55
CA GLN A 235 -7.79 13.49 -15.25
C GLN A 235 -9.29 13.75 -15.15
N GLU A 236 -10.10 13.22 -16.08
CA GLU A 236 -11.57 13.28 -16.03
C GLU A 236 -12.12 12.67 -14.75
N ASN A 237 -11.50 11.57 -14.28
CA ASN A 237 -11.83 10.91 -13.04
C ASN A 237 -11.21 11.54 -11.78
N SER A 238 -10.50 12.67 -11.92
CA SER A 238 -9.84 13.37 -10.81
C SER A 238 -8.90 12.48 -10.00
N CYS A 239 -8.15 11.62 -10.70
CA CYS A 239 -7.32 10.58 -10.09
C CYS A 239 -5.93 10.41 -10.73
N PHE A 240 -5.42 11.44 -11.41
CA PHE A 240 -4.14 11.38 -12.13
C PHE A 240 -2.91 11.54 -11.22
N GLU A 241 -2.70 12.73 -10.66
CA GLU A 241 -1.55 13.06 -9.80
C GLU A 241 -1.79 12.73 -8.32
N GLN A 242 -3.05 12.47 -7.97
CA GLN A 242 -3.51 12.31 -6.60
C GLN A 242 -4.60 11.23 -6.53
N PRO A 243 -4.76 10.56 -5.38
CA PRO A 243 -5.85 9.61 -5.19
C PRO A 243 -7.20 10.29 -5.41
N ARG A 244 -8.12 9.59 -6.08
CA ARG A 244 -9.53 10.00 -6.13
C ARG A 244 -10.04 10.25 -4.72
N GLN A 245 -10.53 11.47 -4.46
CA GLN A 245 -11.17 11.80 -3.19
C GLN A 245 -12.54 11.14 -3.09
N PHE A 246 -12.94 10.68 -1.91
CA PHE A 246 -14.29 10.16 -1.65
C PHE A 246 -14.93 11.01 -0.54
N PRO A 247 -16.28 11.13 -0.48
CA PRO A 247 -16.94 11.92 0.56
C PRO A 247 -16.54 11.53 1.98
N SER A 248 -16.31 10.23 2.20
CA SER A 248 -15.76 9.71 3.45
C SER A 248 -15.01 8.40 3.21
N ALA A 249 -14.27 7.96 4.23
CA ALA A 249 -13.65 6.63 4.23
C ALA A 249 -14.68 5.49 4.17
N HIS A 250 -15.88 5.71 4.72
CA HIS A 250 -17.00 4.78 4.60
C HIS A 250 -17.51 4.73 3.15
N SER A 251 -17.68 5.87 2.50
CA SER A 251 -18.10 5.95 1.09
C SER A 251 -17.09 5.26 0.15
N ARG A 252 -15.78 5.44 0.38
CA ARG A 252 -14.71 4.71 -0.33
C ARG A 252 -14.88 3.20 -0.18
N PHE A 253 -15.09 2.73 1.05
CA PHE A 253 -15.28 1.31 1.32
C PHE A 253 -16.50 0.76 0.55
N ILE A 254 -17.66 1.44 0.64
CA ILE A 254 -18.88 1.02 -0.07
C ILE A 254 -18.70 1.00 -1.58
N TYR A 255 -18.00 1.99 -2.15
CA TYR A 255 -17.67 2.00 -3.57
C TYR A 255 -16.92 0.72 -3.98
N PHE A 256 -15.89 0.31 -3.23
CA PHE A 256 -15.14 -0.90 -3.55
C PHE A 256 -15.88 -2.21 -3.26
N GLN A 257 -17.00 -2.21 -2.53
CA GLN A 257 -17.85 -3.39 -2.37
C GLN A 257 -18.85 -3.61 -3.51
N LYS A 258 -19.14 -2.58 -4.34
CA LYS A 258 -20.11 -2.66 -5.44
C LYS A 258 -19.40 -2.55 -6.79
N GLU A 259 -19.81 -3.35 -7.78
CA GLU A 259 -19.15 -3.33 -9.10
C GLU A 259 -19.38 -2.02 -9.86
N ASN A 260 -20.60 -1.45 -9.78
CA ASN A 260 -21.00 -0.22 -10.48
C ASN A 260 -21.39 0.89 -9.48
N GLY A 261 -20.53 1.17 -8.51
CA GLY A 261 -20.73 2.26 -7.56
C GLY A 261 -20.49 3.63 -8.19
N ASN A 262 -21.20 4.67 -7.75
CA ASN A 262 -20.87 6.05 -8.07
C ASN A 262 -19.79 6.56 -7.10
N PRO A 263 -18.62 7.05 -7.56
CA PRO A 263 -17.55 7.51 -6.66
C PRO A 263 -17.91 8.76 -5.85
N ASN A 264 -18.91 9.53 -6.27
CA ASN A 264 -19.43 10.70 -5.55
C ASN A 264 -20.56 10.35 -4.56
N TYR A 265 -20.99 9.09 -4.47
CA TYR A 265 -22.08 8.70 -3.58
C TYR A 265 -21.66 8.85 -2.11
N GLU A 266 -22.34 9.75 -1.41
CA GLU A 266 -22.21 9.91 0.04
C GLU A 266 -23.00 8.81 0.75
N ALA A 267 -22.35 7.68 0.96
CA ALA A 267 -22.93 6.58 1.72
C ALA A 267 -23.19 6.98 3.18
N TYR A 268 -24.44 6.81 3.63
CA TYR A 268 -24.82 6.91 5.04
C TYR A 268 -24.09 5.84 5.87
N ASP A 269 -23.37 6.26 6.90
CA ASP A 269 -22.62 5.36 7.78
C ASP A 269 -23.55 4.73 8.82
N ASP A 270 -24.05 3.54 8.53
CA ASP A 270 -24.95 2.75 9.39
C ASP A 270 -24.20 1.76 10.29
N THR A 271 -22.88 1.93 10.47
CA THR A 271 -22.07 0.99 11.25
C THR A 271 -22.44 1.03 12.74
N ARG A 272 -22.51 -0.15 13.37
CA ARG A 272 -23.02 -0.32 14.75
C ARG A 272 -21.93 -0.65 15.78
N PHE A 273 -20.82 -1.20 15.33
CA PHE A 273 -19.68 -1.61 16.15
C PHE A 273 -18.42 -1.59 15.30
N GLN A 274 -17.26 -1.76 15.94
CA GLN A 274 -15.97 -1.75 15.27
C GLN A 274 -15.28 -3.12 15.37
N VAL A 275 -14.67 -3.52 14.26
CA VAL A 275 -13.79 -4.69 14.20
C VAL A 275 -12.39 -4.23 13.83
N ILE A 276 -11.43 -4.58 14.69
CA ILE A 276 -10.00 -4.34 14.43
C ILE A 276 -9.40 -5.65 13.95
N MET A 277 -9.06 -5.73 12.67
CA MET A 277 -8.44 -6.90 12.05
C MET A 277 -6.93 -6.74 12.05
N MET A 278 -6.23 -7.57 12.82
CA MET A 278 -4.78 -7.57 12.81
C MET A 278 -4.26 -8.26 11.56
N SER A 279 -3.17 -7.77 10.97
CA SER A 279 -2.46 -8.41 9.86
C SER A 279 -0.96 -8.28 10.07
N GLY A 280 -0.20 -9.31 9.73
CA GLY A 280 1.25 -9.32 9.89
C GLY A 280 1.80 -10.70 10.20
N LEU A 281 3.08 -10.90 9.89
CA LEU A 281 3.77 -12.19 10.09
C LEU A 281 3.83 -12.57 11.58
N PRO A 282 3.95 -13.86 11.93
CA PRO A 282 4.28 -14.25 13.31
C PRO A 282 5.55 -13.53 13.78
N GLY A 283 5.55 -13.00 15.01
CA GLY A 283 6.68 -12.20 15.53
C GLY A 283 6.63 -10.70 15.24
N SER A 284 5.69 -10.23 14.41
CA SER A 284 5.51 -8.78 14.10
C SER A 284 5.14 -7.91 15.29
N GLY A 285 4.72 -8.49 16.43
CA GLY A 285 4.35 -7.74 17.63
C GLY A 285 2.84 -7.47 17.77
N LYS A 286 1.98 -8.14 16.99
CA LYS A 286 0.50 -8.00 17.08
C LYS A 286 -0.02 -8.07 18.53
N ASP A 287 0.37 -9.08 19.30
CA ASP A 287 -0.12 -9.25 20.67
C ASP A 287 0.32 -8.12 21.61
N THR A 288 1.55 -7.65 21.45
CA THR A 288 2.07 -6.49 22.21
C THR A 288 1.29 -5.23 21.86
N TRP A 289 1.10 -4.96 20.56
CA TRP A 289 0.36 -3.80 20.09
C TRP A 289 -1.09 -3.80 20.60
N ILE A 290 -1.78 -4.96 20.60
CA ILE A 290 -3.13 -5.09 21.14
C ILE A 290 -3.15 -4.76 22.64
N LYS A 291 -2.21 -5.29 23.43
CA LYS A 291 -2.14 -5.03 24.88
C LYS A 291 -1.91 -3.55 25.18
N GLU A 292 -1.08 -2.88 24.41
CA GLU A 292 -0.72 -1.48 24.63
C GLU A 292 -1.80 -0.51 24.15
N ASN A 293 -2.46 -0.81 23.03
CA ASN A 293 -3.38 0.13 22.37
C ASN A 293 -4.86 -0.19 22.61
N LEU A 294 -5.18 -1.45 22.96
CA LEU A 294 -6.55 -1.95 23.11
C LEU A 294 -6.69 -2.89 24.33
N PRO A 295 -6.20 -2.51 25.52
CA PRO A 295 -6.18 -3.40 26.70
C PRO A 295 -7.57 -3.90 27.11
N ASP A 296 -8.61 -3.08 26.93
CA ASP A 296 -9.98 -3.36 27.37
C ASP A 296 -10.84 -4.07 26.29
N TRP A 297 -10.28 -4.33 25.11
CA TRP A 297 -11.04 -4.92 24.01
C TRP A 297 -11.09 -6.44 24.10
N GLN A 298 -12.24 -7.00 23.71
CA GLN A 298 -12.33 -8.45 23.52
C GLN A 298 -11.50 -8.88 22.32
N VAL A 299 -10.68 -9.92 22.50
CA VAL A 299 -9.76 -10.42 21.47
C VAL A 299 -10.11 -11.85 21.09
N ILE A 300 -10.52 -12.03 19.84
CA ILE A 300 -10.64 -13.35 19.21
C ILE A 300 -9.27 -13.69 18.62
N SER A 301 -8.48 -14.48 19.34
CA SER A 301 -7.16 -14.96 18.88
C SER A 301 -7.27 -16.40 18.39
N LEU A 302 -6.95 -16.61 17.12
CA LEU A 302 -6.96 -17.95 16.52
C LEU A 302 -5.88 -18.84 17.13
N ASP A 303 -4.73 -18.27 17.52
CA ASP A 303 -3.67 -19.03 18.18
C ASP A 303 -4.08 -19.46 19.60
N LYS A 304 -4.78 -18.61 20.37
CA LYS A 304 -5.34 -19.00 21.68
C LYS A 304 -6.41 -20.08 21.54
N LEU A 305 -7.31 -19.95 20.55
CA LEU A 305 -8.34 -20.96 20.29
C LEU A 305 -7.71 -22.30 19.89
N ARG A 306 -6.67 -22.28 19.03
CA ARG A 306 -5.91 -23.49 18.67
C ARG A 306 -5.34 -24.19 19.91
N GLN A 307 -4.70 -23.43 20.80
CA GLN A 307 -4.15 -23.96 22.07
C GLN A 307 -5.24 -24.54 22.99
N GLN A 308 -6.36 -23.84 23.16
CA GLN A 308 -7.47 -24.29 24.00
C GLN A 308 -8.14 -25.57 23.47
N MET A 309 -8.19 -25.72 22.15
CA MET A 309 -8.76 -26.90 21.48
C MET A 309 -7.77 -28.07 21.37
N GLY A 310 -6.50 -27.87 21.74
CA GLY A 310 -5.46 -28.91 21.66
C GLY A 310 -5.15 -29.36 20.23
N ILE A 311 -5.38 -28.50 19.23
CA ILE A 311 -5.18 -28.81 17.80
C ILE A 311 -3.73 -28.45 17.43
N ASP A 312 -3.00 -29.37 16.80
CA ASP A 312 -1.63 -29.08 16.35
C ASP A 312 -1.64 -28.02 15.23
N PRO A 313 -0.64 -27.12 15.13
CA PRO A 313 -0.49 -26.21 13.98
C PRO A 313 -0.48 -26.89 12.61
N GLU A 314 -0.13 -28.17 12.52
CA GLU A 314 -0.12 -28.97 11.28
C GLU A 314 -1.45 -29.65 10.97
N ASP A 315 -2.38 -29.72 11.94
CA ASP A 315 -3.70 -30.33 11.81
C ASP A 315 -4.70 -29.43 11.04
N ASP A 316 -5.92 -29.93 10.82
CA ASP A 316 -7.00 -29.18 10.16
C ASP A 316 -7.37 -27.88 10.90
N GLN A 317 -6.88 -26.77 10.36
CA GLN A 317 -7.14 -25.42 10.89
C GLN A 317 -8.57 -24.93 10.65
N GLY A 318 -9.38 -25.66 9.87
CA GLY A 318 -10.77 -25.32 9.57
C GLY A 318 -11.66 -25.26 10.82
N VAL A 319 -11.44 -26.17 11.78
CA VAL A 319 -12.20 -26.21 13.04
C VAL A 319 -11.95 -24.95 13.87
N VAL A 320 -10.68 -24.55 14.03
CA VAL A 320 -10.30 -23.32 14.76
C VAL A 320 -10.88 -22.08 14.08
N ALA A 321 -10.79 -22.00 12.75
CA ALA A 321 -11.33 -20.88 11.99
C ALA A 321 -12.87 -20.80 12.12
N ASN A 322 -13.57 -21.92 12.16
CA ASN A 322 -15.01 -21.97 12.33
C ASN A 322 -15.43 -21.57 13.75
N ALA A 323 -14.72 -22.03 14.78
CA ALA A 323 -14.95 -21.60 16.16
C ALA A 323 -14.74 -20.08 16.33
N ALA A 324 -13.66 -19.53 15.77
CA ALA A 324 -13.41 -18.09 15.78
C ALA A 324 -14.52 -17.29 15.08
N LYS A 325 -14.99 -17.77 13.91
CA LYS A 325 -16.12 -17.15 13.20
C LYS A 325 -17.43 -17.24 13.97
N ALA A 326 -17.66 -18.32 14.72
CA ALA A 326 -18.86 -18.47 15.55
C ALA A 326 -18.88 -17.44 16.68
N LEU A 327 -17.77 -17.29 17.41
CA LEU A 327 -17.60 -16.25 18.44
C LEU A 327 -17.75 -14.84 17.86
N ALA A 328 -17.13 -14.57 16.71
CA ALA A 328 -17.29 -13.28 16.05
C ALA A 328 -18.76 -12.99 15.72
N LYS A 329 -19.51 -13.98 15.20
CA LYS A 329 -20.95 -13.80 14.90
C LYS A 329 -21.76 -13.49 16.15
N GLU A 330 -21.42 -14.07 17.30
CA GLU A 330 -22.07 -13.75 18.58
C GLU A 330 -21.85 -12.28 18.96
N TYR A 331 -20.60 -11.81 18.95
CA TYR A 331 -20.28 -10.40 19.24
C TYR A 331 -20.97 -9.46 18.26
N MET A 332 -20.93 -9.76 16.97
CA MET A 332 -21.56 -8.92 15.95
C MET A 332 -23.09 -8.84 16.09
N ARG A 333 -23.76 -9.94 16.46
CA ARG A 333 -25.22 -9.93 16.74
C ARG A 333 -25.57 -9.05 17.93
N ASN A 334 -24.68 -8.97 18.91
CA ASN A 334 -24.84 -8.15 20.11
C ASN A 334 -24.33 -6.70 19.92
N GLY A 335 -23.84 -6.34 18.73
CA GLY A 335 -23.25 -5.02 18.48
C GLY A 335 -21.96 -4.76 19.28
N GLN A 336 -21.25 -5.81 19.66
CA GLN A 336 -20.04 -5.73 20.48
C GLN A 336 -18.79 -5.58 19.59
N SER A 337 -17.95 -4.60 19.91
CA SER A 337 -16.68 -4.37 19.23
C SER A 337 -15.61 -5.36 19.69
N PHE A 338 -14.73 -5.81 18.78
CA PHE A 338 -13.70 -6.80 19.08
C PHE A 338 -12.48 -6.70 18.16
N VAL A 339 -11.37 -7.31 18.60
CA VAL A 339 -10.16 -7.52 17.81
C VAL A 339 -10.17 -8.93 17.23
N TRP A 340 -9.99 -9.04 15.92
CA TRP A 340 -9.71 -10.30 15.24
C TRP A 340 -8.19 -10.44 15.07
N ASN A 341 -7.57 -11.27 15.90
CA ASN A 341 -6.13 -11.46 15.94
C ASN A 341 -5.72 -12.77 15.24
N ALA A 342 -5.21 -12.62 14.02
CA ALA A 342 -4.62 -13.67 13.21
C ALA A 342 -3.52 -13.05 12.31
N THR A 343 -2.84 -13.87 11.51
CA THR A 343 -1.83 -13.37 10.57
C THR A 343 -2.44 -12.62 9.38
N ASN A 344 -3.60 -13.05 8.88
CA ASN A 344 -4.38 -12.38 7.83
C ASN A 344 -3.54 -11.88 6.64
N LEU A 345 -2.70 -12.77 6.11
CA LEU A 345 -1.63 -12.41 5.19
C LEU A 345 -2.09 -12.16 3.76
N SER A 346 -3.10 -12.86 3.27
CA SER A 346 -3.56 -12.70 1.88
C SER A 346 -4.80 -11.82 1.78
N ARG A 347 -4.90 -11.08 0.66
CA ARG A 347 -6.09 -10.26 0.37
C ARG A 347 -7.36 -11.09 0.29
N GLN A 348 -7.28 -12.33 -0.21
CA GLN A 348 -8.42 -13.24 -0.28
C GLN A 348 -8.97 -13.59 1.11
N LEU A 349 -8.09 -13.91 2.06
CA LEU A 349 -8.48 -14.26 3.43
C LEU A 349 -9.12 -13.06 4.13
N ARG A 350 -8.49 -11.88 4.03
CA ARG A 350 -9.05 -10.63 4.56
C ARG A 350 -10.40 -10.31 3.94
N GLY A 351 -10.53 -10.42 2.62
CA GLY A 351 -11.77 -10.14 1.89
C GLY A 351 -12.96 -11.01 2.36
N MET A 352 -12.73 -12.28 2.70
CA MET A 352 -13.79 -13.13 3.27
C MET A 352 -14.27 -12.63 4.65
N LEU A 353 -13.34 -12.24 5.51
CA LEU A 353 -13.65 -11.72 6.85
C LEU A 353 -14.29 -10.33 6.78
N ILE A 354 -13.76 -9.45 5.92
CA ILE A 354 -14.30 -8.10 5.66
C ILE A 354 -15.76 -8.19 5.23
N ARG A 355 -16.09 -9.06 4.27
CA ARG A 355 -17.49 -9.28 3.85
C ARG A 355 -18.35 -9.77 5.01
N MET A 356 -17.84 -10.71 5.82
CA MET A 356 -18.56 -11.20 6.99
C MET A 356 -18.86 -10.06 7.99
N PHE A 357 -17.88 -9.22 8.29
CA PHE A 357 -18.05 -8.10 9.23
C PHE A 357 -18.98 -7.02 8.68
N ALA A 358 -18.84 -6.66 7.40
CA ALA A 358 -19.66 -5.66 6.74
C ALA A 358 -21.15 -6.07 6.66
N ASN A 359 -21.44 -7.37 6.45
CA ASN A 359 -22.80 -7.90 6.46
C ASN A 359 -23.53 -7.73 7.81
N TYR A 360 -22.79 -7.52 8.91
CA TYR A 360 -23.33 -7.20 10.22
C TYR A 360 -23.23 -5.71 10.56
N GLN A 361 -22.97 -4.84 9.58
CA GLN A 361 -22.78 -3.39 9.78
C GLN A 361 -21.59 -3.07 10.70
N GLY A 362 -20.51 -3.85 10.61
CA GLY A 362 -19.25 -3.58 11.29
C GLY A 362 -18.40 -2.53 10.58
N ARG A 363 -17.88 -1.55 11.32
CA ARG A 363 -16.82 -0.64 10.88
C ARG A 363 -15.47 -1.35 10.97
N ILE A 364 -14.75 -1.48 9.86
CA ILE A 364 -13.55 -2.30 9.80
C ILE A 364 -12.30 -1.42 9.77
N ARG A 365 -11.37 -1.72 10.66
CA ARG A 365 -10.02 -1.15 10.71
C ARG A 365 -9.01 -2.28 10.60
N ILE A 366 -8.14 -2.24 9.59
CA ILE A 366 -7.02 -3.20 9.48
C ILE A 366 -5.79 -2.57 10.12
N VAL A 367 -5.14 -3.28 11.03
CA VAL A 367 -3.86 -2.87 11.61
C VAL A 367 -2.79 -3.83 11.13
N TYR A 368 -1.96 -3.37 10.22
CA TYR A 368 -0.84 -4.11 9.67
C TYR A 368 0.43 -3.82 10.49
N LEU A 369 1.10 -4.88 10.94
CA LEU A 369 2.38 -4.78 11.64
C LEU A 369 3.48 -5.46 10.83
N GLU A 370 4.57 -4.72 10.65
CA GLU A 370 5.81 -5.19 10.06
C GLU A 370 7.00 -4.81 10.94
N THR A 371 8.08 -5.58 10.82
CA THR A 371 9.42 -5.15 11.21
C THR A 371 10.42 -5.79 10.23
N SER A 372 11.71 -5.48 10.34
CA SER A 372 12.76 -6.11 9.54
C SER A 372 12.72 -7.64 9.64
N TRP A 373 13.22 -8.29 8.60
CA TRP A 373 13.26 -9.75 8.56
C TRP A 373 14.14 -10.32 9.68
N GLU A 374 15.25 -9.65 9.95
CA GLU A 374 16.20 -9.97 11.02
C GLU A 374 15.53 -9.89 12.39
N GLU A 375 14.76 -8.83 12.65
CA GLU A 375 14.06 -8.69 13.92
C GLU A 375 12.93 -9.71 14.05
N LEU A 376 12.20 -10.01 12.97
CA LEU A 376 11.18 -11.09 12.96
C LEU A 376 11.80 -12.45 13.33
N LEU A 377 12.95 -12.78 12.77
CA LEU A 377 13.68 -14.02 13.07
C LEU A 377 14.15 -14.04 14.53
N GLN A 378 14.75 -12.95 15.01
CA GLN A 378 15.19 -12.81 16.39
C GLN A 378 14.03 -13.01 17.37
N ARG A 379 12.93 -12.27 17.19
CA ARG A 379 11.71 -12.41 18.01
C ARG A 379 11.11 -13.81 17.93
N ASN A 380 11.22 -14.50 16.79
CA ASN A 380 10.76 -15.87 16.67
C ASN A 380 11.66 -16.88 17.40
N CYS A 381 12.96 -16.63 17.47
CA CYS A 381 13.89 -17.45 18.25
C CYS A 381 13.62 -17.36 19.77
N ASP A 382 13.20 -16.19 20.24
CA ASP A 382 12.99 -15.92 21.67
C ASP A 382 11.60 -16.35 22.17
N ARG A 383 10.69 -16.73 21.27
CA ARG A 383 9.30 -17.10 21.63
C ARG A 383 9.20 -18.53 22.17
N THR A 384 8.28 -18.74 23.11
CA THR A 384 8.03 -20.06 23.72
C THR A 384 7.63 -21.14 22.71
N ALA A 385 6.77 -20.80 21.75
CA ALA A 385 6.25 -21.76 20.76
C ALA A 385 6.77 -21.48 19.35
N LYS A 386 8.07 -21.64 19.07
CA LYS A 386 8.74 -21.22 17.80
C LYS A 386 8.01 -21.66 16.51
N VAL A 387 7.95 -20.78 15.50
CA VAL A 387 7.58 -21.20 14.14
C VAL A 387 8.84 -21.67 13.42
N PRO A 388 8.83 -22.83 12.74
CA PRO A 388 9.95 -23.23 11.88
C PRO A 388 10.25 -22.16 10.82
N GLU A 389 11.51 -21.80 10.61
CA GLU A 389 11.90 -20.74 9.67
C GLU A 389 11.38 -20.98 8.25
N LYS A 390 11.40 -22.24 7.78
CA LYS A 390 10.82 -22.63 6.48
C LYS A 390 9.34 -22.24 6.36
N VAL A 391 8.59 -22.26 7.45
CA VAL A 391 7.19 -21.81 7.48
C VAL A 391 7.14 -20.28 7.45
N LEU A 392 8.00 -19.57 8.19
CA LEU A 392 8.08 -18.10 8.11
C LEU A 392 8.39 -17.61 6.70
N TYR A 393 9.36 -18.20 6.00
CA TYR A 393 9.64 -17.88 4.59
C TYR A 393 8.41 -18.14 3.70
N ARG A 394 7.70 -19.25 3.90
CA ARG A 394 6.45 -19.54 3.18
C ARG A 394 5.37 -18.50 3.46
N LEU A 395 5.27 -18.00 4.70
CA LEU A 395 4.33 -16.95 5.08
C LEU A 395 4.74 -15.59 4.50
N LYS A 396 6.04 -15.24 4.49
CA LYS A 396 6.59 -14.06 3.80
C LYS A 396 6.16 -14.06 2.33
N ASN A 397 6.25 -15.21 1.64
CA ASN A 397 5.85 -15.35 0.23
C ASN A 397 4.33 -15.22 -0.01
N ARG A 398 3.51 -15.38 1.03
CA ARG A 398 2.04 -15.27 0.95
C ARG A 398 1.51 -13.91 1.40
N LEU A 399 2.37 -13.05 1.90
CA LEU A 399 1.99 -11.73 2.38
C LEU A 399 1.56 -10.85 1.20
N ASP A 400 0.32 -10.38 1.26
CA ASP A 400 -0.18 -9.24 0.50
C ASP A 400 -0.40 -8.12 1.53
N VAL A 401 0.36 -7.02 1.47
CA VAL A 401 0.17 -5.88 2.36
C VAL A 401 -1.24 -5.29 2.13
N PRO A 402 -2.02 -5.00 3.19
CA PRO A 402 -3.36 -4.45 3.05
C PRO A 402 -3.32 -3.02 2.51
N ASP A 403 -4.33 -2.64 1.72
CA ASP A 403 -4.48 -1.27 1.21
C ASP A 403 -5.84 -0.66 1.56
N ILE A 404 -5.94 0.67 1.43
CA ILE A 404 -7.13 1.45 1.81
C ILE A 404 -8.41 1.13 1.02
N THR A 405 -8.31 0.31 -0.03
CA THR A 405 -9.48 -0.17 -0.79
C THR A 405 -10.13 -1.39 -0.12
N GLU A 406 -9.50 -2.00 0.88
CA GLU A 406 -10.02 -3.17 1.58
C GLU A 406 -10.98 -2.81 2.73
N ALA A 407 -10.73 -1.71 3.45
CA ALA A 407 -11.46 -1.35 4.68
C ALA A 407 -11.65 0.16 4.82
N GLN A 408 -12.51 0.58 5.77
CA GLN A 408 -12.71 1.99 6.10
C GLN A 408 -11.41 2.62 6.63
N ALA A 409 -10.60 1.88 7.39
CA ALA A 409 -9.29 2.34 7.83
C ALA A 409 -8.23 1.23 7.71
N VAL A 410 -7.01 1.62 7.37
CA VAL A 410 -5.83 0.75 7.36
C VAL A 410 -4.69 1.52 7.99
N ASP A 411 -4.06 0.94 9.01
CA ASP A 411 -2.83 1.47 9.61
C ASP A 411 -1.68 0.53 9.28
N TRP A 412 -0.54 1.11 8.87
CA TRP A 412 0.72 0.40 8.70
C TRP A 412 1.66 0.82 9.82
N ILE A 413 1.95 -0.10 10.73
CA ILE A 413 2.88 0.08 11.85
C ILE A 413 4.14 -0.69 11.46
N VAL A 414 5.17 0.04 11.06
CA VAL A 414 6.38 -0.49 10.39
C VAL A 414 7.65 -0.05 11.08
#